data_AF-A0A0F9ATL4-F1
#
_entry.id   AF-A0A0F9ATL4-F1
#
_cell.length_a   1.000
_cell.length_b   1.000
_cell.length_c   1.000
_cell.angle_alpha   90.00
_cell.angle_beta   90.00
_cell.angle_gamma   90.00
#
_symmetry.space_group_name_H-M   'P 1'
#
loop_
_entity.id
_entity.type
_entity.pdbx_description
1 polymer ?
#
loop_
_entity_poly.entity_id
_entity_poly.type
_entity_poly.pdbx_seq_one_letter_code
_entity_poly.pdbx_strand_id
1 'polypeptide(L)' 'MGSVEYIHKKIIETRDARRGVLLVSSELDEIMSLADTIGVIYKGKIIKTLNIEEATKEKLGLLMAGVNV' A
#
# COMPACT_ATOMS: atom_id res chain seq x y z
N MET A 1 -23.52 -8.20 0.90
CA MET A 1 -22.18 -8.60 1.42
C MET A 1 -21.24 -8.59 0.23
N GLY A 2 -20.31 -7.64 0.22
CA GLY A 2 -19.82 -6.95 -0.99
C GLY A 2 -18.58 -7.56 -1.67
N SER A 3 -18.43 -7.27 -2.96
CA SER A 3 -17.33 -7.72 -3.83
C SER A 3 -15.93 -7.26 -3.37
N VAL A 4 -15.83 -6.11 -2.70
CA VAL A 4 -14.55 -5.54 -2.22
C VAL A 4 -13.90 -6.43 -1.15
N GLU A 5 -14.69 -6.85 -0.16
CA GLU A 5 -14.19 -7.67 0.94
C GLU A 5 -13.76 -9.06 0.48
N TYR A 6 -14.43 -9.60 -0.57
CA TYR A 6 -13.99 -10.82 -1.24
C TYR A 6 -12.61 -10.65 -1.91
N ILE A 7 -12.38 -9.53 -2.60
CA ILE A 7 -11.09 -9.26 -3.25
C ILE A 7 -9.98 -9.09 -2.21
N HIS A 8 -10.22 -8.33 -1.14
CA HIS A 8 -9.24 -8.16 -0.06
C HIS A 8 -8.86 -9.51 0.55
N LYS A 9 -9.85 -10.36 0.82
CA LYS A 9 -9.59 -11.71 1.31
C LYS A 9 -8.73 -12.52 0.34
N LYS A 10 -8.95 -12.43 -0.97
CA LYS A 10 -8.12 -13.11 -1.97
C LYS A 10 -6.70 -12.57 -2.05
N ILE A 11 -6.51 -11.27 -1.86
CA ILE A 11 -5.18 -10.65 -1.78
C ILE A 11 -4.43 -11.20 -0.56
N ILE A 12 -5.07 -11.22 0.62
CA ILE A 12 -4.49 -11.77 1.85
C ILE A 12 -4.14 -13.24 1.69
N GLU A 13 -5.07 -14.07 1.18
CA GLU A 13 -4.81 -15.51 0.92
C GLU A 13 -3.62 -15.72 -0.03
N THR A 14 -3.45 -14.85 -1.03
CA THR A 14 -2.35 -14.92 -2.00
C THR A 14 -1.01 -14.55 -1.36
N ARG A 15 -0.99 -13.48 -0.55
CA ARG A 15 0.17 -13.07 0.25
C ARG A 15 0.59 -14.18 1.22
N ASP A 16 -0.37 -14.72 1.96
CA ASP A 16 -0.14 -15.76 2.97
C ASP A 16 0.34 -17.08 2.32
N ALA A 17 -0.06 -17.34 1.08
CA ALA A 17 0.48 -18.41 0.24
C ALA A 17 1.89 -18.12 -0.32
N ARG A 18 2.58 -17.08 0.16
CA ARG A 18 3.92 -16.63 -0.23
C ARG A 18 4.06 -16.30 -1.71
N ARG A 19 3.01 -15.73 -2.31
CA ARG A 19 3.04 -15.22 -3.68
C ARG A 19 3.18 -13.70 -3.66
N GLY A 20 3.91 -13.16 -4.64
CA GLY A 20 4.04 -11.72 -4.81
C GLY A 20 2.73 -11.10 -5.31
N VAL A 21 2.29 -10.02 -4.67
CA VAL A 21 1.15 -9.21 -5.09
C VAL A 21 1.61 -7.77 -5.25
N LEU A 22 1.35 -7.17 -6.41
CA LEU A 22 1.51 -5.73 -6.62
C LEU A 22 0.14 -5.08 -6.53
N LEU A 23 -0.11 -4.40 -5.41
CA LEU A 23 -1.32 -3.62 -5.18
C LEU A 23 -1.04 -2.14 -5.49
N VAL A 24 -1.92 -1.51 -6.26
CA VAL A 24 -1.89 -0.07 -6.54
C VAL A 24 -3.21 0.52 -6.07
N SER A 25 -3.16 1.36 -5.04
CA SER A 25 -4.33 2.01 -4.47
C SER A 25 -3.96 3.40 -3.94
N SER A 26 -4.92 4.32 -3.97
CA SER A 26 -4.84 5.63 -3.30
C SER A 26 -5.49 5.61 -1.91
N GLU A 27 -6.15 4.51 -1.55
CA GLU A 27 -6.83 4.34 -0.27
C GLU A 27 -5.85 3.83 0.78
N LEU A 28 -5.39 4.74 1.65
CA LEU A 28 -4.36 4.42 2.63
C LEU A 28 -4.77 3.30 3.59
N ASP A 29 -6.05 3.17 3.93
CA ASP A 29 -6.55 2.09 4.79
C ASP A 29 -6.35 0.69 4.18
N GLU A 30 -6.55 0.57 2.87
CA GLU A 30 -6.33 -0.67 2.14
C GLU A 30 -4.83 -1.00 2.09
N ILE A 31 -3.99 -0.02 1.75
CA ILE A 31 -2.54 -0.19 1.71
C ILE A 31 -2.01 -0.61 3.08
N MET A 32 -2.44 0.06 4.15
CA MET A 32 -1.98 -0.21 5.51
C MET A 32 -2.40 -1.59 6.04
N SER A 33 -3.51 -2.15 5.53
CA SER A 33 -4.02 -3.46 5.97
C SER A 33 -3.49 -4.64 5.16
N LEU A 34 -3.08 -4.41 3.90
CA LEU A 34 -2.70 -5.47 2.96
C LEU A 34 -1.21 -5.55 2.66
N ALA A 35 -0.48 -4.43 2.72
CA ALA A 35 0.90 -4.36 2.24
C ALA A 35 1.94 -4.73 3.31
N ASP A 36 2.96 -5.48 2.89
CA ASP A 36 4.19 -5.70 3.67
C ASP A 36 5.21 -4.57 3.43
N THR A 37 5.26 -4.08 2.19
CA THR A 37 6.16 -2.99 1.73
C THR A 37 5.36 -2.01 0.88
N ILE A 38 5.63 -0.72 1.08
CA ILE A 38 4.92 0.37 0.40
C ILE A 38 5.90 1.16 -0.45
N GLY A 39 5.58 1.35 -1.73
CA GLY A 39 6.26 2.29 -2.62
C GLY A 39 5.39 3.53 -2.84
N VAL A 40 5.95 4.72 -2.63
CA VAL A 40 5.24 5.98 -2.86
C VAL A 40 5.66 6.57 -4.20
N ILE A 41 4.68 6.85 -5.05
CA ILE A 41 4.87 7.48 -6.37
C ILE A 41 4.48 8.95 -6.31
N TYR A 42 5.36 9.82 -6.79
CA TYR A 42 5.08 11.24 -7.01
C TYR A 42 5.67 11.67 -8.36
N LYS A 43 4.88 12.39 -9.17
CA LYS A 43 5.26 12.83 -10.54
C LYS A 43 5.91 11.73 -11.40
N GLY A 44 5.31 10.53 -11.37
CA GLY A 44 5.75 9.39 -12.19
C GLY A 44 7.03 8.69 -11.73
N LYS A 45 7.53 9.00 -10.52
CA LYS A 45 8.71 8.36 -9.94
C LYS A 45 8.40 7.77 -8.57
N ILE A 46 8.99 6.61 -8.27
CA ILE A 46 9.02 6.09 -6.89
C ILE A 46 10.02 6.92 -6.11
N ILE A 47 9.52 7.68 -5.14
CA ILE A 47 10.33 8.61 -4.34
C ILE A 47 10.79 7.98 -3.01
N LYS A 48 10.08 6.95 -2.54
CA LYS A 48 10.34 6.28 -1.28
C LYS A 48 9.79 4.87 -1.34
N THR A 49 10.54 3.93 -0.78
CA THR A 49 10.06 2.60 -0.40
C THR A 49 10.27 2.44 1.10
N LEU A 50 9.28 1.90 1.79
CA LEU A 50 9.31 1.70 3.24
C LEU A 50 8.61 0.41 3.63
N ASN A 51 9.05 -0.19 4.74
CA ASN A 51 8.32 -1.27 5.39
C ASN A 51 7.03 -0.73 6.01
N ILE A 52 6.00 -1.57 6.10
CA ILE A 52 4.72 -1.19 6.71
C ILE A 52 4.88 -0.70 8.16
N GLU A 53 5.84 -1.26 8.90
CA GLU A 53 6.16 -0.90 10.28
C GLU A 53 6.62 0.57 10.43
N GLU A 54 7.20 1.14 9.38
CA GLU A 54 7.67 2.53 9.35
C GLU A 54 6.62 3.50 8.78
N ALA A 55 5.47 2.98 8.35
CA ALA A 55 4.45 3.73 7.66
C ALA A 55 3.38 4.23 8.62
N THR A 56 2.99 5.50 8.44
CA THR A 56 1.78 6.06 9.04
C THR A 56 0.99 6.75 7.94
N LYS A 57 -0.34 6.83 8.10
CA LYS A 57 -1.19 7.53 7.11
C LYS A 57 -0.71 8.96 6.84
N GLU A 58 -0.32 9.67 7.89
CA GLU A 58 0.20 11.04 7.79
C GLU A 58 1.50 11.08 6.99
N LYS A 59 2.48 10.23 7.33
CA LYS A 59 3.77 10.16 6.63
C LYS A 59 3.60 9.80 5.16
N LEU A 60 2.75 8.82 4.86
CA LEU A 60 2.43 8.43 3.48
C LEU A 60 1.74 9.57 2.74
N GLY A 61 0.75 10.23 3.35
CA GLY A 61 0.06 11.37 2.77
C GLY A 61 1.00 12.53 2.44
N LEU A 62 1.95 12.85 3.34
CA LEU A 62 2.98 13.86 3.10
C LEU A 62 3.88 13.50 1.91
N LEU A 63 4.37 12.25 1.85
CA LEU A 63 5.18 11.77 0.73
C LEU A 63 4.40 11.80 -0.60
N MET A 64 3.12 11.39 -0.60
CA MET A 64 2.25 11.44 -1.77
C MET A 64 1.99 12.87 -2.26
N ALA A 65 1.97 13.84 -1.35
CA ALA A 65 1.89 15.27 -1.69
C ALA A 65 3.23 15.86 -2.18
N GLY A 66 4.32 15.11 -2.12
CA GLY A 66 5.66 15.57 -2.49
C GLY A 66 6.36 16.36 -1.38
N VAL A 67 5.88 16.31 -0.14
CA VAL A 67 6.53 16.96 1.01
C VAL A 67 7.71 16.09 1.44
N ASN A 68 8.91 16.69 1.49
CA ASN A 68 10.20 16.02 1.75
C ASN A 68 10.71 15.09 0.63
N VAL A 69 10.41 15.42 -0.63
CA VAL A 69 11.02 14.80 -1.82
C VAL A 69 12.18 15.63 -2.33
#